data_AF-A0A1B7W9X6-F1
#
_entry.id   AF-A0A1B7W9X6-F1
#
_cell.length_a   1.000
_cell.length_b   1.000
_cell.length_c   1.000
_cell.angle_alpha   90.00
_cell.angle_beta   90.00
_cell.angle_gamma   90.00
#
_symmetry.space_group_name_H-M   'P 1'
#
loop_
_entity.id
_entity.type
_entity.pdbx_description
1 polymer ?
#
loop_
_entity_poly.entity_id
_entity_poly.type
_entity_poly.pdbx_seq_one_letter_code
_entity_poly.pdbx_strand_id
1 'polypeptide(L)'
;PTSPTIADEIATRNPCRIIALCPIAGDDEGVKAQVSAYCPIQKQSSSTLICCEYITLTGTVAALERIGGMIPALLIGGLPKFLWWKATPDAANFLFKRLAAVCNNVIVDSCNFNTPEDDLLSLQKLVESGIPLADLNWRRLSAWQELTAQAYDAPNRRAALREIDRVNIDYEKGNAAQALLYLGWLANRLEWQPVSYKQENGDYDITSIQFLSQDQKHIEAELAGVPIADMGEIIGDLIGLRLSSTNIQANCGTVICSETGGCMRMETHGGAQSSGLFQQVTSLSEQKAEALLSQQVQRWGREALFEESLTAIGNTIKLGK
;
A
#
# COMPACT_ATOMS: atom_id res chain seq x y z
N PRO A 1 -17.97 -10.76 18.94
CA PRO A 1 -18.37 -10.34 17.57
C PRO A 1 -17.37 -10.91 16.55
N THR A 2 -17.79 -11.86 15.73
CA THR A 2 -16.98 -12.36 14.60
C THR A 2 -16.67 -11.20 13.66
N SER A 3 -15.40 -10.96 13.35
CA SER A 3 -15.00 -9.97 12.35
C SER A 3 -15.81 -10.16 11.06
N PRO A 4 -16.28 -9.08 10.42
CA PRO A 4 -17.03 -9.17 9.18
C PRO A 4 -16.23 -9.93 8.13
N THR A 5 -16.86 -10.86 7.41
CA THR A 5 -16.21 -11.55 6.30
C THR A 5 -15.99 -10.57 5.13
N ILE A 6 -15.09 -10.88 4.19
CA ILE A 6 -14.93 -10.12 2.94
C ILE A 6 -16.28 -9.90 2.23
N ALA A 7 -17.16 -10.90 2.27
CA ALA A 7 -18.50 -10.80 1.71
C ALA A 7 -19.36 -9.76 2.45
N ASP A 8 -19.26 -9.67 3.78
CA ASP A 8 -19.98 -8.67 4.58
C ASP A 8 -19.61 -7.24 4.14
N GLU A 9 -18.32 -6.93 4.05
CA GLU A 9 -17.83 -5.58 3.76
C GLU A 9 -18.17 -5.15 2.32
N ILE A 10 -18.02 -6.06 1.35
CA ILE A 10 -18.34 -5.76 -0.06
C ILE A 10 -19.85 -5.68 -0.29
N ALA A 11 -20.63 -6.64 0.26
CA ALA A 11 -22.08 -6.69 0.07
C ALA A 11 -22.82 -5.52 0.72
N THR A 12 -22.22 -4.88 1.72
CA THR A 12 -22.78 -3.67 2.34
C THR A 12 -22.92 -2.52 1.34
N ARG A 13 -22.09 -2.48 0.29
CA ARG A 13 -21.99 -1.33 -0.60
C ARG A 13 -22.28 -1.62 -2.07
N ASN A 14 -22.17 -2.87 -2.51
CA ASN A 14 -22.25 -3.21 -3.93
C ASN A 14 -22.98 -4.54 -4.15
N PRO A 15 -24.07 -4.60 -4.96
CA PRO A 15 -24.55 -5.87 -5.46
C PRO A 15 -23.48 -6.46 -6.40
N CYS A 16 -22.92 -7.61 -6.04
CA CYS A 16 -21.83 -8.20 -6.81
C CYS A 16 -21.84 -9.73 -6.77
N ARG A 17 -21.01 -10.32 -7.63
CA ARG A 17 -20.64 -11.73 -7.57
C ARG A 17 -19.19 -11.82 -7.10
N ILE A 18 -18.96 -12.49 -5.99
CA ILE A 18 -17.63 -12.79 -5.47
C ILE A 18 -17.29 -14.23 -5.87
N ILE A 19 -16.14 -14.41 -6.52
CA ILE A 19 -15.61 -15.72 -6.86
C ILE A 19 -14.31 -15.89 -6.05
N ALA A 20 -14.36 -16.72 -5.02
CA ALA A 20 -13.24 -17.00 -4.15
C ALA A 20 -12.52 -18.28 -4.61
N LEU A 21 -11.23 -18.15 -4.92
CA LEU A 21 -10.36 -19.30 -5.17
C LEU A 21 -9.61 -19.64 -3.88
N CYS A 22 -9.85 -20.83 -3.34
CA CYS A 22 -9.32 -21.26 -2.05
C CYS A 22 -8.37 -22.45 -2.26
N PRO A 23 -7.06 -22.20 -2.45
CA PRO A 23 -6.09 -23.28 -2.59
C PRO A 23 -5.99 -24.09 -1.28
N ILE A 24 -5.92 -25.41 -1.41
CA ILE A 24 -5.68 -26.34 -0.29
C ILE A 24 -4.43 -27.19 -0.54
N ALA A 25 -3.80 -27.63 0.54
CA ALA A 25 -2.72 -28.61 0.50
C ALA A 25 -3.28 -30.04 0.49
N GLY A 26 -2.48 -30.99 -0.01
CA GLY A 26 -2.84 -32.41 -0.09
C GLY A 26 -2.96 -32.90 -1.54
N ASP A 27 -3.60 -34.05 -1.68
CA ASP A 27 -3.78 -34.69 -2.98
C ASP A 27 -4.80 -33.95 -3.86
N ASP A 28 -4.58 -34.01 -5.16
CA ASP A 28 -5.46 -33.38 -6.14
C ASP A 28 -6.71 -34.26 -6.40
N GLU A 29 -7.79 -33.96 -5.68
CA GLU A 29 -9.11 -34.58 -5.85
C GLU A 29 -10.04 -33.76 -6.78
N GLY A 30 -9.48 -32.80 -7.55
CA GLY A 30 -10.24 -31.86 -8.37
C GLY A 30 -10.71 -30.61 -7.62
N VAL A 31 -11.69 -29.90 -8.19
CA VAL A 31 -12.23 -28.66 -7.62
C VAL A 31 -13.64 -28.87 -7.09
N LYS A 32 -13.84 -28.56 -5.81
CA LYS A 32 -15.16 -28.45 -5.19
C LYS A 32 -15.72 -27.04 -5.40
N ALA A 33 -16.95 -26.96 -5.88
CA ALA A 33 -17.67 -25.70 -6.03
C ALA A 33 -18.80 -25.60 -4.99
N GLN A 34 -18.93 -24.44 -4.37
CA GLN A 34 -20.05 -24.09 -3.51
C GLN A 34 -20.60 -22.73 -3.96
N VAL A 35 -21.93 -22.64 -4.10
CA VAL A 35 -22.63 -21.41 -4.46
C VAL A 35 -23.56 -21.03 -3.31
N SER A 36 -23.51 -19.78 -2.89
CA SER A 36 -24.41 -19.22 -1.89
C SER A 36 -24.84 -17.81 -2.28
N ALA A 37 -25.95 -17.36 -1.71
CA ALA A 37 -26.35 -15.96 -1.72
C ALA A 37 -26.11 -15.41 -0.31
N TYR A 38 -25.48 -14.24 -0.23
CA TYR A 38 -25.21 -13.54 1.02
C TYR A 38 -26.03 -12.25 1.08
N CYS A 39 -26.82 -12.09 2.14
CA CYS A 39 -27.60 -10.87 2.40
C CYS A 39 -27.36 -10.44 3.88
N PRO A 40 -26.86 -9.22 4.14
CA PRO A 40 -26.57 -8.76 5.49
C PRO A 40 -27.87 -8.34 6.22
N ILE A 41 -28.63 -9.33 6.72
CA ILE A 41 -29.96 -9.14 7.34
C ILE A 41 -29.89 -8.38 8.68
N GLN A 42 -28.76 -8.43 9.40
CA GLN A 42 -28.65 -7.94 10.78
C GLN A 42 -27.96 -6.57 10.93
N LYS A 43 -27.50 -5.92 9.85
CA LYS A 43 -26.54 -4.81 9.92
C LYS A 43 -27.07 -3.42 9.50
N GLN A 44 -28.36 -3.22 9.22
CA GLN A 44 -28.85 -1.89 8.80
C GLN A 44 -30.26 -1.50 9.31
N SER A 45 -30.42 -0.19 9.57
CA SER A 45 -31.68 0.55 9.71
C SER A 45 -32.31 0.96 8.35
N SER A 46 -31.72 0.51 7.25
CA SER A 46 -32.14 0.74 5.87
C SER A 46 -33.23 -0.27 5.45
N SER A 47 -34.19 0.17 4.65
CA SER A 47 -35.29 -0.67 4.12
C SER A 47 -34.88 -1.56 2.93
N THR A 48 -33.65 -1.45 2.41
CA THR A 48 -33.20 -2.17 1.20
C THR A 48 -32.03 -3.09 1.52
N LEU A 49 -32.19 -4.40 1.30
CA LEU A 49 -31.13 -5.40 1.45
C LEU A 49 -30.36 -5.54 0.13
N ILE A 50 -29.05 -5.29 0.18
CA ILE A 50 -28.14 -5.59 -0.95
C ILE A 50 -27.59 -7.00 -0.73
N CYS A 51 -27.86 -7.89 -1.68
CA CYS A 51 -27.35 -9.27 -1.65
C CYS A 51 -26.24 -9.46 -2.68
N CYS A 52 -25.33 -10.40 -2.39
CA CYS A 52 -24.28 -10.82 -3.30
C CYS A 52 -24.36 -12.32 -3.57
N GLU A 53 -23.93 -12.73 -4.76
CA GLU A 53 -23.66 -14.13 -5.05
C GLU A 53 -22.23 -14.45 -4.64
N TYR A 54 -22.02 -15.58 -3.97
CA TYR A 54 -20.71 -16.03 -3.54
C TYR A 54 -20.44 -17.42 -4.10
N ILE A 55 -19.40 -17.54 -4.91
CA ILE A 55 -18.95 -18.79 -5.50
C ILE A 55 -17.58 -19.12 -4.90
N THR A 56 -17.51 -20.19 -4.12
CA THR A 56 -16.25 -20.70 -3.57
C THR A 56 -15.78 -21.88 -4.41
N LEU A 57 -14.55 -21.80 -4.91
CA LEU A 57 -13.86 -22.86 -5.62
C LEU A 57 -12.67 -23.32 -4.80
N THR A 58 -12.70 -24.56 -4.32
CA THR A 58 -11.68 -25.13 -3.42
C THR A 58 -11.00 -26.31 -4.09
N GLY A 59 -9.68 -26.32 -4.11
CA GLY A 59 -8.86 -27.40 -4.70
C GLY A 59 -7.37 -27.12 -4.54
N THR A 60 -6.51 -28.02 -4.97
CA THR A 60 -5.07 -27.76 -5.01
C THR A 60 -4.75 -26.62 -5.99
N VAL A 61 -3.55 -26.03 -5.90
CA VAL A 61 -3.12 -24.99 -6.85
C VAL A 61 -3.24 -25.48 -8.29
N ALA A 62 -2.76 -26.69 -8.58
CA ALA A 62 -2.85 -27.29 -9.91
C ALA A 62 -4.31 -27.49 -10.37
N ALA A 63 -5.21 -27.90 -9.46
CA ALA A 63 -6.64 -28.05 -9.78
C ALA A 63 -7.29 -26.72 -10.15
N LEU A 64 -7.00 -25.65 -9.40
CA LEU A 64 -7.51 -24.31 -9.66
C LEU A 64 -6.94 -23.72 -10.96
N GLU A 65 -5.68 -23.99 -11.28
CA GLU A 65 -5.07 -23.60 -12.57
C GLU A 65 -5.77 -24.26 -13.76
N ARG A 66 -6.10 -25.56 -13.67
CA ARG A 66 -6.82 -26.29 -14.74
C ARG A 66 -8.17 -25.66 -15.07
N ILE A 67 -8.91 -25.20 -14.06
CA ILE A 67 -10.22 -24.57 -14.26
C ILE A 67 -10.12 -23.05 -14.52
N GLY A 68 -8.92 -22.48 -14.58
CA GLY A 68 -8.73 -21.04 -14.77
C GLY A 68 -9.44 -20.49 -16.01
N GLY A 69 -9.60 -21.31 -17.05
CA GLY A 69 -10.38 -20.97 -18.26
C GLY A 69 -11.89 -20.86 -18.06
N MET A 70 -12.44 -21.49 -17.03
CA MET A 70 -13.88 -21.45 -16.73
C MET A 70 -14.25 -20.23 -15.87
N ILE A 71 -13.31 -19.68 -15.09
CA ILE A 71 -13.58 -18.54 -14.20
C ILE A 71 -14.12 -17.32 -14.97
N PRO A 72 -13.58 -16.92 -16.14
CA PRO A 72 -14.15 -15.82 -16.91
C PRO A 72 -15.62 -16.04 -17.33
N ALA A 73 -16.04 -17.30 -17.52
CA ALA A 73 -17.44 -17.62 -17.86
C ALA A 73 -18.41 -17.45 -16.67
N LEU A 74 -17.88 -17.42 -15.45
CA LEU A 74 -18.64 -17.13 -14.23
C LEU A 74 -18.75 -15.61 -13.98
N LEU A 75 -18.06 -14.76 -14.73
CA LEU A 75 -18.14 -13.31 -14.57
C LEU A 75 -19.43 -12.77 -15.18
N ILE A 76 -19.98 -11.71 -14.57
CA ILE A 76 -21.17 -11.03 -15.09
C ILE A 76 -20.73 -10.09 -16.23
N GLY A 77 -21.37 -10.23 -17.40
CA GLY A 77 -21.10 -9.38 -18.56
C GLY A 77 -21.52 -7.93 -18.32
N GLY A 78 -20.75 -6.97 -18.87
CA GLY A 78 -21.07 -5.54 -18.81
C GLY A 78 -20.81 -4.85 -17.47
N LEU A 79 -20.34 -5.56 -16.43
CA LEU A 79 -19.98 -4.98 -15.14
C LEU A 79 -18.46 -4.85 -14.96
N PRO A 80 -17.98 -3.88 -14.15
CA PRO A 80 -16.58 -3.83 -13.71
C PRO A 80 -16.17 -5.11 -12.97
N LYS A 81 -14.94 -5.57 -13.24
CA LYS A 81 -14.37 -6.80 -12.69
C LYS A 81 -13.06 -6.47 -11.97
N PHE A 82 -12.90 -6.97 -10.76
CA PHE A 82 -11.73 -6.72 -9.93
C PHE A 82 -11.07 -8.05 -9.57
N LEU A 83 -9.75 -8.11 -9.64
CA LEU A 83 -8.98 -9.24 -9.15
C LEU A 83 -8.26 -8.83 -7.88
N TRP A 84 -8.70 -9.32 -6.72
CA TRP A 84 -7.90 -9.19 -5.50
C TRP A 84 -6.96 -10.39 -5.38
N TRP A 85 -5.67 -10.14 -5.56
CA TRP A 85 -4.62 -11.15 -5.47
C TRP A 85 -3.95 -11.05 -4.10
N LYS A 86 -4.20 -12.04 -3.23
CA LYS A 86 -3.76 -12.03 -1.82
C LYS A 86 -2.28 -12.42 -1.61
N ALA A 87 -1.59 -12.82 -2.66
CA ALA A 87 -0.16 -13.15 -2.63
C ALA A 87 0.62 -12.08 -3.41
N THR A 88 1.95 -12.23 -3.49
CA THR A 88 2.74 -11.47 -4.47
C THR A 88 2.30 -11.88 -5.88
N PRO A 89 1.88 -10.95 -6.74
CA PRO A 89 1.49 -11.29 -8.11
C PRO A 89 2.73 -11.64 -8.94
N ASP A 90 2.71 -12.86 -9.48
CA ASP A 90 3.73 -13.32 -10.41
C ASP A 90 3.23 -13.15 -11.84
N ALA A 91 3.92 -12.28 -12.59
CA ALA A 91 3.65 -12.06 -13.99
C ALA A 91 3.85 -13.31 -14.84
N ALA A 92 4.53 -14.37 -14.38
CA ALA A 92 4.66 -15.65 -15.08
C ALA A 92 3.52 -16.64 -14.78
N ASN A 93 2.82 -16.48 -13.66
CA ASN A 93 1.73 -17.37 -13.24
C ASN A 93 0.57 -17.34 -14.25
N PHE A 94 0.21 -18.50 -14.81
CA PHE A 94 -0.79 -18.61 -15.86
C PHE A 94 -2.21 -18.24 -15.39
N LEU A 95 -2.57 -18.61 -14.17
CA LEU A 95 -3.86 -18.27 -13.59
C LEU A 95 -3.95 -16.76 -13.36
N PHE A 96 -2.92 -16.15 -12.78
CA PHE A 96 -2.84 -14.71 -12.59
C PHE A 96 -2.98 -13.96 -13.92
N LYS A 97 -2.14 -14.28 -14.93
CA LYS A 97 -2.22 -13.64 -16.26
C LYS A 97 -3.63 -13.69 -16.84
N ARG A 98 -4.26 -14.87 -16.78
CA ARG A 98 -5.59 -15.10 -17.35
C ARG A 98 -6.66 -14.27 -16.64
N LEU A 99 -6.61 -14.21 -15.31
CA LEU A 99 -7.57 -13.44 -14.51
C LEU A 99 -7.33 -11.94 -14.65
N ALA A 100 -6.08 -11.49 -14.59
CA ALA A 100 -5.71 -10.08 -14.78
C ALA A 100 -6.17 -9.55 -16.15
N ALA A 101 -6.04 -10.36 -17.21
CA ALA A 101 -6.44 -9.98 -18.57
C ALA A 101 -7.96 -9.76 -18.75
N VAL A 102 -8.80 -10.30 -17.86
CA VAL A 102 -10.26 -10.14 -17.92
C VAL A 102 -10.81 -9.17 -16.88
N CYS A 103 -9.95 -8.64 -16.01
CA CYS A 103 -10.30 -7.70 -14.95
C CYS A 103 -9.91 -6.26 -15.31
N ASN A 104 -10.65 -5.29 -14.78
CA ASN A 104 -10.41 -3.86 -14.97
C ASN A 104 -9.30 -3.33 -14.05
N ASN A 105 -9.06 -3.99 -12.92
CA ASN A 105 -8.04 -3.60 -11.95
C ASN A 105 -7.57 -4.85 -11.17
N VAL A 106 -6.27 -4.93 -10.92
CA VAL A 106 -5.65 -5.92 -10.04
C VAL A 106 -5.32 -5.24 -8.71
N ILE A 107 -5.92 -5.73 -7.64
CA ILE A 107 -5.79 -5.22 -6.29
C ILE A 107 -4.82 -6.13 -5.54
N VAL A 108 -3.82 -5.55 -4.89
CA VAL A 108 -2.89 -6.22 -3.98
C VAL A 108 -2.94 -5.55 -2.61
N ASP A 109 -2.32 -6.17 -1.60
CA ASP A 109 -2.09 -5.52 -0.31
C ASP A 109 -0.63 -5.74 0.09
N SER A 110 0.22 -4.76 -0.21
CA SER A 110 1.67 -4.87 -0.07
C SER A 110 2.17 -5.01 1.36
N CYS A 111 1.30 -4.82 2.38
CA CYS A 111 1.64 -5.15 3.77
C CYS A 111 1.84 -6.67 3.98
N ASN A 112 1.33 -7.51 3.07
CA ASN A 112 1.49 -8.97 3.12
C ASN A 112 2.67 -9.47 2.28
N PHE A 113 3.51 -8.58 1.75
CA PHE A 113 4.68 -8.97 0.96
C PHE A 113 5.77 -9.57 1.85
N ASN A 114 6.33 -10.69 1.40
CA ASN A 114 7.37 -11.41 2.13
C ASN A 114 8.75 -10.79 1.86
N THR A 115 8.94 -10.31 0.62
CA THR A 115 10.16 -9.66 0.14
C THR A 115 9.78 -8.30 -0.43
N PRO A 116 9.49 -7.29 0.43
CA PRO A 116 8.84 -6.04 0.01
C PRO A 116 9.50 -5.37 -1.20
N GLU A 117 10.83 -5.32 -1.25
CA GLU A 117 11.55 -4.72 -2.38
C GLU A 117 11.38 -5.50 -3.69
N ASP A 118 11.58 -6.82 -3.69
CA ASP A 118 11.39 -7.67 -4.88
C ASP A 118 9.94 -7.68 -5.35
N ASP A 119 9.01 -7.68 -4.40
CA ASP A 119 7.58 -7.73 -4.65
C ASP A 119 7.10 -6.39 -5.24
N LEU A 120 7.59 -5.25 -4.74
CA LEU A 120 7.36 -3.93 -5.35
C LEU A 120 7.96 -3.82 -6.75
N LEU A 121 9.16 -4.35 -7.00
CA LEU A 121 9.70 -4.43 -8.37
C LEU A 121 8.85 -5.31 -9.29
N SER A 122 8.26 -6.36 -8.75
CA SER A 122 7.33 -7.20 -9.50
C SER A 122 6.04 -6.44 -9.85
N LEU A 123 5.50 -5.64 -8.92
CA LEU A 123 4.39 -4.71 -9.21
C LEU A 123 4.77 -3.70 -10.29
N GLN A 124 5.97 -3.11 -10.23
CA GLN A 124 6.43 -2.14 -11.25
C GLN A 124 6.39 -2.77 -12.65
N LYS A 125 6.87 -4.01 -12.80
CA LYS A 125 6.82 -4.75 -14.08
C LYS A 125 5.40 -4.97 -14.59
N LEU A 126 4.43 -5.19 -13.68
CA LEU A 126 3.02 -5.34 -14.06
C LEU A 126 2.46 -4.02 -14.60
N VAL A 127 2.75 -2.89 -13.94
CA VAL A 127 2.36 -1.55 -14.42
C VAL A 127 2.98 -1.26 -15.78
N GLU A 128 4.27 -1.55 -15.96
CA GLU A 128 4.98 -1.40 -17.24
C GLU A 128 4.37 -2.27 -18.35
N SER A 129 3.87 -3.46 -18.02
CA SER A 129 3.13 -4.33 -18.95
C SER A 129 1.69 -3.88 -19.24
N GLY A 130 1.25 -2.79 -18.61
CA GLY A 130 -0.04 -2.16 -18.83
C GLY A 130 -1.18 -2.68 -17.97
N ILE A 131 -0.90 -3.54 -16.98
CA ILE A 131 -1.90 -4.06 -16.03
C ILE A 131 -2.25 -2.94 -15.03
N PRO A 132 -3.52 -2.49 -14.96
CA PRO A 132 -3.94 -1.52 -13.96
C PRO A 132 -3.83 -2.12 -12.56
N LEU A 133 -3.13 -1.43 -11.67
CA LEU A 133 -2.92 -1.87 -10.30
C LEU A 133 -3.58 -0.92 -9.28
N ALA A 134 -4.00 -1.50 -8.17
CA ALA A 134 -4.27 -0.80 -6.93
C ALA A 134 -3.63 -1.55 -5.77
N ASP A 135 -3.16 -0.81 -4.77
CA ASP A 135 -2.62 -1.37 -3.54
C ASP A 135 -3.42 -0.87 -2.34
N LEU A 136 -3.89 -1.79 -1.51
CA LEU A 136 -4.61 -1.43 -0.28
C LEU A 136 -3.66 -0.78 0.73
N ASN A 137 -2.38 -1.16 0.75
CA ASN A 137 -1.40 -0.55 1.65
C ASN A 137 -1.11 0.90 1.25
N TRP A 138 -1.04 1.20 -0.05
CA TRP A 138 -1.03 2.56 -0.56
C TRP A 138 -2.22 3.40 -0.05
N ARG A 139 -3.43 2.82 0.06
CA ARG A 139 -4.59 3.52 0.62
C ARG A 139 -4.39 3.90 2.10
N ARG A 140 -3.68 3.08 2.88
CA ARG A 140 -3.37 3.36 4.30
C ARG A 140 -2.48 4.59 4.47
N LEU A 141 -1.69 4.94 3.44
CA LEU A 141 -0.86 6.14 3.43
C LEU A 141 -1.64 7.45 3.22
N SER A 142 -2.95 7.40 2.91
CA SER A 142 -3.71 8.60 2.50
C SER A 142 -3.64 9.75 3.52
N ALA A 143 -3.79 9.47 4.83
CA ALA A 143 -3.70 10.53 5.84
C ALA A 143 -2.28 11.08 6.01
N TRP A 144 -1.25 10.23 5.86
CA TRP A 144 0.14 10.68 5.87
C TRP A 144 0.45 11.59 4.68
N GLN A 145 -0.09 11.28 3.51
CA GLN A 145 0.06 12.10 2.31
C GLN A 145 -0.70 13.42 2.44
N GLU A 146 -1.93 13.37 2.95
CA GLU A 146 -2.78 14.55 3.14
C GLU A 146 -2.18 15.53 4.17
N LEU A 147 -1.75 15.03 5.34
CA LEU A 147 -1.12 15.88 6.36
C LEU A 147 0.19 16.48 5.85
N THR A 148 1.03 15.69 5.17
CA THR A 148 2.25 16.23 4.56
C THR A 148 1.94 17.30 3.51
N ALA A 149 0.96 17.10 2.64
CA ALA A 149 0.55 18.13 1.69
C ALA A 149 0.06 19.41 2.40
N GLN A 150 -0.82 19.24 3.40
CA GLN A 150 -1.37 20.33 4.21
C GLN A 150 -0.27 21.13 4.94
N ALA A 151 0.79 20.47 5.40
CA ALA A 151 1.92 21.11 6.05
C ALA A 151 2.62 22.17 5.18
N TYR A 152 2.44 22.12 3.85
CA TYR A 152 3.02 23.05 2.90
C TYR A 152 1.96 23.83 2.09
N ASP A 153 0.72 23.94 2.58
CA ASP A 153 -0.33 24.73 1.92
C ASP A 153 -0.10 26.25 2.02
N ALA A 154 0.52 26.70 3.11
CA ALA A 154 0.85 28.12 3.29
C ALA A 154 1.92 28.55 2.26
N PRO A 155 1.75 29.68 1.54
CA PRO A 155 2.67 30.08 0.46
C PRO A 155 4.15 30.15 0.85
N ASN A 156 4.45 30.65 2.05
CA ASN A 156 5.80 30.74 2.59
C ASN A 156 6.43 29.37 2.86
N ARG A 157 5.65 28.39 3.34
CA ARG A 157 6.10 27.01 3.56
C ARG A 157 6.23 26.26 2.24
N ARG A 158 5.27 26.44 1.31
CA ARG A 158 5.34 25.88 -0.04
C ARG A 158 6.62 26.29 -0.76
N ALA A 159 7.00 27.56 -0.66
CA ALA A 159 8.26 28.05 -1.23
C ALA A 159 9.48 27.39 -0.60
N ALA A 160 9.44 27.10 0.70
CA ALA A 160 10.52 26.43 1.43
C ALA A 160 10.61 24.91 1.15
N LEU A 161 9.65 24.31 0.44
CA LEU A 161 9.66 22.86 0.14
C LEU A 161 10.94 22.42 -0.60
N ARG A 162 11.49 23.29 -1.46
CA ARG A 162 12.75 23.06 -2.18
C ARG A 162 13.99 23.06 -1.29
N GLU A 163 13.87 23.57 -0.06
CA GLU A 163 14.96 23.59 0.90
C GLU A 163 15.13 22.24 1.61
N ILE A 164 14.15 21.33 1.53
CA ILE A 164 14.27 20.01 2.15
C ILE A 164 15.44 19.25 1.55
N ASP A 165 16.35 18.81 2.40
CA ASP A 165 17.51 17.98 2.04
C ASP A 165 17.70 16.78 2.99
N ARG A 166 16.80 16.62 3.97
CA ARG A 166 16.81 15.49 4.90
C ARG A 166 15.40 14.96 5.13
N VAL A 167 15.24 13.65 4.96
CA VAL A 167 14.01 12.90 5.16
C VAL A 167 14.30 11.73 6.09
N ASN A 168 13.58 11.62 7.20
CA ASN A 168 13.61 10.44 8.06
C ASN A 168 12.20 9.85 8.11
N ILE A 169 12.07 8.56 7.85
CA ILE A 169 10.81 7.83 7.94
C ILE A 169 11.02 6.64 8.88
N ASP A 170 10.34 6.66 10.01
CA ASP A 170 10.27 5.55 10.94
C ASP A 170 9.02 4.72 10.63
N TYR A 171 9.16 3.39 10.55
CA TYR A 171 8.07 2.44 10.33
C TYR A 171 8.21 1.25 11.29
N GLU A 172 7.14 0.50 11.51
CA GLU A 172 7.21 -0.70 12.35
C GLU A 172 8.16 -1.74 11.73
N LYS A 173 9.13 -2.25 12.51
CA LYS A 173 10.10 -3.22 11.98
C LYS A 173 9.40 -4.46 11.41
N GLY A 174 9.74 -4.83 10.19
CA GLY A 174 9.11 -5.92 9.45
C GLY A 174 8.98 -5.58 7.98
N ASN A 175 7.77 -5.22 7.54
CA ASN A 175 7.50 -4.92 6.14
C ASN A 175 7.75 -3.44 5.81
N ALA A 176 8.79 -3.14 5.03
CA ALA A 176 9.15 -1.77 4.64
C ALA A 176 8.28 -1.15 3.52
N ALA A 177 7.26 -1.86 3.00
CA ALA A 177 6.53 -1.43 1.80
C ALA A 177 5.87 -0.06 1.94
N GLN A 178 5.29 0.27 3.12
CA GLN A 178 4.71 1.60 3.34
C GLN A 178 5.77 2.70 3.29
N ALA A 179 6.89 2.53 4.00
CA ALA A 179 7.99 3.50 4.01
C ALA A 179 8.58 3.72 2.61
N LEU A 180 8.79 2.63 1.87
CA LEU A 180 9.26 2.67 0.48
C LEU A 180 8.26 3.38 -0.44
N LEU A 181 6.98 3.02 -0.40
CA LEU A 181 5.94 3.66 -1.22
C LEU A 181 5.77 5.15 -0.87
N TYR A 182 5.86 5.50 0.41
CA TYR A 182 5.77 6.88 0.87
C TYR A 182 6.97 7.72 0.41
N LEU A 183 8.18 7.18 0.49
CA LEU A 183 9.37 7.82 -0.06
C LEU A 183 9.27 7.95 -1.58
N GLY A 184 8.76 6.93 -2.28
CA GLY A 184 8.48 6.98 -3.71
C GLY A 184 7.52 8.11 -4.08
N TRP A 185 6.48 8.32 -3.27
CA TRP A 185 5.57 9.45 -3.43
C TRP A 185 6.28 10.79 -3.24
N LEU A 186 7.03 10.98 -2.15
CA LEU A 186 7.79 12.22 -1.92
C LEU A 186 8.76 12.51 -3.08
N ALA A 187 9.56 11.51 -3.47
CA ALA A 187 10.53 11.66 -4.54
C ALA A 187 9.87 11.98 -5.89
N ASN A 188 8.74 11.34 -6.20
CA ASN A 188 7.98 11.66 -7.41
C ASN A 188 7.41 13.09 -7.37
N ARG A 189 6.77 13.49 -6.26
CA ARG A 189 6.13 14.81 -6.12
C ARG A 189 7.13 15.97 -6.09
N LEU A 190 8.36 15.71 -5.65
CA LEU A 190 9.44 16.69 -5.56
C LEU A 190 10.49 16.54 -6.68
N GLU A 191 10.22 15.65 -7.64
CA GLU A 191 11.03 15.44 -8.84
C GLU A 191 12.49 15.07 -8.52
N TRP A 192 12.67 14.28 -7.47
CA TRP A 192 13.95 13.77 -7.01
C TRP A 192 14.37 12.53 -7.80
N GLN A 193 15.63 12.50 -8.22
CA GLN A 193 16.24 11.37 -8.92
C GLN A 193 17.13 10.57 -7.96
N PRO A 194 16.99 9.24 -7.89
CA PRO A 194 17.78 8.44 -6.97
C PRO A 194 19.25 8.35 -7.44
N VAL A 195 20.18 8.40 -6.49
CA VAL A 195 21.63 8.42 -6.72
C VAL A 195 22.29 7.20 -6.10
N SER A 196 21.89 6.83 -4.88
CA SER A 196 22.43 5.65 -4.20
C SER A 196 21.39 5.03 -3.28
N TYR A 197 21.55 3.73 -3.03
CA TYR A 197 20.74 2.93 -2.13
C TYR A 197 21.67 2.05 -1.31
N LYS A 198 21.52 2.05 0.01
CA LYS A 198 22.28 1.21 0.91
C LYS A 198 21.39 0.73 2.04
N GLN A 199 21.52 -0.56 2.37
CA GLN A 199 20.83 -1.15 3.50
C GLN A 199 21.84 -1.65 4.54
N GLU A 200 21.54 -1.40 5.80
CA GLU A 200 22.31 -1.85 6.96
C GLU A 200 21.39 -2.60 7.91
N ASN A 201 21.54 -3.93 7.93
CA ASN A 201 20.80 -4.78 8.85
C ASN A 201 21.30 -4.57 10.28
N GLY A 202 20.38 -4.45 11.23
CA GLY A 202 20.72 -4.18 12.62
C GLY A 202 19.47 -4.11 13.49
N ASP A 203 19.56 -3.39 14.61
CA ASP A 203 18.40 -3.23 15.49
C ASP A 203 17.26 -2.49 14.78
N TYR A 204 17.58 -1.57 13.85
CA TYR A 204 16.63 -0.71 13.15
C TYR A 204 16.52 -0.96 11.63
N ASP A 205 17.23 -1.94 11.06
CA ASP A 205 17.27 -2.22 9.60
C ASP A 205 17.26 -0.95 8.73
N ILE A 206 18.32 -0.16 8.85
CA ILE A 206 18.39 1.18 8.27
C ILE A 206 18.56 1.08 6.75
N THR A 207 17.72 1.81 6.02
CA THR A 207 17.87 2.02 4.58
C THR A 207 18.23 3.48 4.33
N SER A 208 19.44 3.72 3.84
CA SER A 208 19.94 5.05 3.49
C SER A 208 19.91 5.23 1.97
N ILE A 209 19.27 6.31 1.53
CA ILE A 209 19.03 6.61 0.13
C ILE A 209 19.45 8.05 -0.13
N GLN A 210 20.19 8.28 -1.21
CA GLN A 210 20.48 9.64 -1.66
C GLN A 210 19.71 9.94 -2.92
N PHE A 211 19.15 11.13 -2.99
CA PHE A 211 18.56 11.68 -4.20
C PHE A 211 19.23 12.98 -4.62
N LEU A 212 18.95 13.38 -5.86
CA LEU A 212 19.30 14.67 -6.44
C LEU A 212 18.02 15.39 -6.88
N SER A 213 17.81 16.63 -6.43
CA SER A 213 16.72 17.46 -6.94
C SER A 213 17.03 18.01 -8.34
N GLN A 214 16.03 18.61 -8.98
CA GLN A 214 16.22 19.37 -10.22
C GLN A 214 17.28 20.47 -10.10
N ASP A 215 17.37 21.10 -8.92
CA ASP A 215 18.32 22.16 -8.61
C ASP A 215 19.71 21.62 -8.19
N GLN A 216 19.98 20.34 -8.43
CA GLN A 216 21.24 19.65 -8.07
C GLN A 216 21.51 19.61 -6.56
N LYS A 217 20.48 19.77 -5.72
CA LYS A 217 20.59 19.61 -4.27
C LYS A 217 20.59 18.14 -3.92
N HIS A 218 21.51 17.71 -3.07
CA HIS A 218 21.49 16.36 -2.51
C HIS A 218 20.44 16.26 -1.41
N ILE A 219 19.66 15.18 -1.42
CA ILE A 219 18.68 14.85 -0.39
C ILE A 219 19.08 13.52 0.23
N GLU A 220 19.24 13.52 1.55
CA GLU A 220 19.50 12.35 2.37
C GLU A 220 18.16 11.82 2.90
N ALA A 221 17.82 10.59 2.54
CA ALA A 221 16.65 9.89 3.05
C ALA A 221 17.08 8.68 3.87
N GLU A 222 16.50 8.52 5.05
CA GLU A 222 16.70 7.38 5.94
C GLU A 222 15.35 6.75 6.26
N LEU A 223 15.22 5.45 6.02
CA LEU A 223 14.11 4.63 6.49
C LEU A 223 14.61 3.75 7.63
N ALA A 224 13.89 3.71 8.76
CA ALA A 224 14.26 2.88 9.90
C ALA A 224 13.07 2.04 10.38
N GLY A 225 13.26 0.72 10.41
CA GLY A 225 12.34 -0.24 11.00
C GLY A 225 12.48 -0.27 12.51
N VAL A 226 11.63 0.47 13.22
CA VAL A 226 11.65 0.60 14.67
C VAL A 226 11.04 -0.64 15.33
N PRO A 227 11.79 -1.36 16.21
CA PRO A 227 11.21 -2.42 17.02
C PRO A 227 10.20 -1.81 18.00
N ILE A 228 8.94 -2.22 17.90
CA ILE A 228 7.89 -1.82 18.85
C ILE A 228 7.44 -3.04 19.66
N ALA A 229 7.07 -2.82 20.92
CA ALA A 229 6.70 -3.89 21.84
C ALA A 229 5.28 -4.42 21.60
N ASP A 230 4.39 -3.56 21.09
CA ASP A 230 3.00 -3.88 20.76
C ASP A 230 2.80 -3.65 19.26
N MET A 231 3.01 -4.71 18.47
CA MET A 231 2.83 -4.64 17.01
C MET A 231 1.33 -4.56 16.70
N GLY A 232 0.93 -3.59 15.87
CA GLY A 232 -0.45 -3.48 15.39
C GLY A 232 -0.89 -4.67 14.53
N GLU A 233 -2.17 -4.70 14.11
CA GLU A 233 -2.66 -5.74 13.18
C GLU A 233 -1.93 -5.72 11.82
N ILE A 234 -1.37 -4.57 11.42
CA ILE A 234 -0.67 -4.37 10.14
C ILE A 234 0.81 -4.10 10.41
N ILE A 235 1.64 -5.12 10.20
CA ILE A 235 3.09 -4.99 10.30
C ILE A 235 3.61 -4.02 9.23
N GLY A 236 4.49 -3.10 9.64
CA GLY A 236 5.16 -2.19 8.72
C GLY A 236 4.50 -0.82 8.58
N ASP A 237 3.55 -0.49 9.46
CA ASP A 237 2.88 0.80 9.45
C ASP A 237 3.88 1.95 9.68
N LEU A 238 3.61 3.10 9.06
CA LEU A 238 4.38 4.32 9.34
C LEU A 238 4.17 4.77 10.79
N ILE A 239 5.27 5.06 11.46
CA ILE A 239 5.31 5.58 12.83
C ILE A 239 5.60 7.07 12.83
N GLY A 240 6.51 7.51 11.95
CA GLY A 240 7.04 8.86 11.96
C GLY A 240 7.59 9.32 10.62
N LEU A 241 7.41 10.61 10.34
CA LEU A 241 8.04 11.33 9.24
C LEU A 241 8.65 12.63 9.77
N ARG A 242 9.92 12.86 9.44
CA ARG A 242 10.59 14.14 9.62
C ARG A 242 11.14 14.63 8.28
N LEU A 243 10.72 15.83 7.91
CA LEU A 243 11.27 16.58 6.78
C LEU A 243 12.04 17.77 7.34
N SER A 244 13.30 17.93 6.95
CA SER A 244 14.16 19.01 7.44
C SER A 244 15.14 19.51 6.38
N SER A 245 15.81 20.62 6.71
CA SER A 245 16.82 21.26 5.87
C SER A 245 18.07 21.54 6.68
N THR A 246 19.24 21.42 6.06
CA THR A 246 20.48 21.99 6.58
C THR A 246 20.47 23.51 6.64
N ASN A 247 19.60 24.17 5.85
CA ASN A 247 19.33 25.60 5.94
C ASN A 247 18.40 25.90 7.11
N ILE A 248 18.98 26.31 8.25
CA ILE A 248 18.23 26.61 9.49
C ILE A 248 17.23 27.78 9.36
N GLN A 249 17.31 28.58 8.30
CA GLN A 249 16.37 29.67 8.03
C GLN A 249 15.17 29.21 7.17
N ALA A 250 15.22 28.00 6.61
CA ALA A 250 14.14 27.46 5.81
C ALA A 250 12.96 27.06 6.71
N ASN A 251 11.78 27.63 6.43
CA ASN A 251 10.54 27.28 7.11
C ASN A 251 9.91 26.00 6.51
N CYS A 252 10.70 24.93 6.39
CA CYS A 252 10.28 23.66 5.80
C CYS A 252 10.28 22.49 6.79
N GLY A 253 10.74 22.71 8.03
CA GLY A 253 10.72 21.68 9.08
C GLY A 253 9.29 21.17 9.31
N THR A 254 9.10 19.86 9.19
CA THR A 254 7.82 19.19 9.42
C THR A 254 8.07 17.86 10.13
N VAL A 255 7.29 17.61 11.18
CA VAL A 255 7.29 16.33 11.91
C VAL A 255 5.86 15.82 11.98
N ILE A 256 5.65 14.57 11.56
CA ILE A 256 4.36 13.89 11.58
C ILE A 256 4.53 12.53 12.26
N CYS A 257 3.67 12.19 13.23
CA CYS A 257 3.75 10.92 13.97
C CYS A 257 2.36 10.33 14.21
N SER A 258 2.25 9.00 14.29
CA SER A 258 1.01 8.30 14.66
C SER A 258 0.81 8.13 16.18
N GLU A 259 1.90 8.02 16.95
CA GLU A 259 1.88 7.82 18.41
C GLU A 259 2.88 8.72 19.16
N THR A 260 2.61 8.97 20.45
CA THR A 260 3.50 9.74 21.35
C THR A 260 4.90 9.13 21.47
N GLY A 261 5.04 7.80 21.35
CA GLY A 261 6.33 7.10 21.39
C GLY A 261 7.21 7.39 20.16
N GLY A 262 6.60 7.42 18.96
CA GLY A 262 7.28 7.79 17.71
C GLY A 262 7.78 9.23 17.71
N CYS A 263 7.04 10.16 18.34
CA CYS A 263 7.47 11.54 18.53
C CYS A 263 8.80 11.66 19.28
N MET A 264 9.01 10.86 20.34
CA MET A 264 10.21 10.99 21.19
C MET A 264 11.50 10.61 20.47
N ARG A 265 11.50 9.56 19.63
CA ARG A 265 12.68 9.15 18.83
C ARG A 265 13.03 10.22 17.80
N MET A 266 12.02 10.81 17.16
CA MET A 266 12.24 11.87 16.20
C MET A 266 12.72 13.15 16.89
N GLU A 267 12.28 13.46 18.11
CA GLU A 267 12.75 14.63 18.88
C GLU A 267 14.17 14.50 19.43
N THR A 268 14.59 13.29 19.80
CA THR A 268 15.91 13.02 20.41
C THR A 268 17.09 13.07 19.44
N HIS A 269 16.86 12.95 18.12
CA HIS A 269 17.89 13.18 17.09
C HIS A 269 18.23 14.68 16.87
N GLY A 270 18.05 15.53 17.89
CA GLY A 270 18.71 16.84 18.00
C GLY A 270 18.07 18.02 17.26
N GLY A 271 16.84 17.88 16.75
CA GLY A 271 16.21 18.90 15.90
C GLY A 271 14.95 19.56 16.46
N ALA A 272 14.46 19.18 17.64
CA ALA A 272 13.20 19.73 18.19
C ALA A 272 13.25 21.25 18.52
N GLN A 273 14.39 21.91 18.29
CA GLN A 273 14.61 23.34 18.56
C GLN A 273 14.62 24.24 17.30
N SER A 274 14.39 23.73 16.08
CA SER A 274 14.32 24.58 14.88
C SER A 274 12.88 24.68 14.35
N SER A 275 12.17 25.75 14.74
CA SER A 275 11.00 26.38 14.08
C SER A 275 10.23 25.55 13.02
N GLY A 276 9.71 24.38 13.40
CA GLY A 276 9.02 23.45 12.49
C GLY A 276 7.52 23.33 12.78
N LEU A 277 6.76 22.84 11.80
CA LEU A 277 5.37 22.43 12.00
C LEU A 277 5.35 21.02 12.60
N PHE A 278 4.60 20.85 13.68
CA PHE A 278 4.31 19.54 14.25
C PHE A 278 2.86 19.18 13.96
N GLN A 279 2.64 17.99 13.40
CA GLN A 279 1.31 17.43 13.17
C GLN A 279 1.26 16.01 13.74
N GLN A 280 0.09 15.62 14.23
CA GLN A 280 -0.16 14.26 14.66
C GLN A 280 -1.15 13.65 13.69
N VAL A 281 -0.81 12.48 13.15
CA VAL A 281 -1.80 11.62 12.51
C VAL A 281 -2.49 10.90 13.65
N THR A 282 -3.81 10.99 13.74
CA THR A 282 -4.51 9.95 14.51
C THR A 282 -4.15 8.65 13.83
N SER A 283 -3.52 7.72 14.56
CA SER A 283 -3.25 6.38 14.03
C SER A 283 -4.53 5.94 13.32
N LEU A 284 -4.48 5.81 11.98
CA LEU A 284 -5.59 5.23 11.22
C LEU A 284 -5.59 3.70 11.43
N SER A 285 -5.28 3.31 12.68
CA SER A 285 -5.04 1.98 13.18
C SER A 285 -6.08 1.07 12.57
N GLU A 286 -5.56 0.07 11.85
CA GLU A 286 -6.29 -1.14 11.50
C GLU A 286 -7.40 -0.96 10.46
N GLN A 287 -7.20 -0.13 9.43
CA GLN A 287 -8.03 -0.27 8.23
C GLN A 287 -7.82 -1.67 7.63
N LYS A 288 -8.78 -2.55 7.94
CA LYS A 288 -8.79 -3.93 7.48
C LYS A 288 -8.86 -4.00 5.97
N ALA A 289 -8.18 -4.98 5.40
CA ALA A 289 -8.12 -5.15 3.95
C ALA A 289 -9.52 -5.21 3.33
N GLU A 290 -10.48 -5.83 4.02
CA GLU A 290 -11.88 -5.95 3.59
C GLU A 290 -12.58 -4.60 3.45
N ALA A 291 -12.38 -3.70 4.41
CA ALA A 291 -12.98 -2.36 4.40
C ALA A 291 -12.38 -1.50 3.28
N LEU A 292 -11.06 -1.58 3.09
CA LEU A 292 -10.34 -0.91 2.02
C LEU A 292 -10.72 -1.46 0.64
N LEU A 293 -10.85 -2.78 0.52
CA LEU A 293 -11.29 -3.43 -0.71
C LEU A 293 -12.69 -2.98 -1.10
N SER A 294 -13.63 -2.90 -0.15
CA SER A 294 -14.99 -2.40 -0.37
C SER A 294 -15.03 -0.96 -0.90
N GLN A 295 -14.08 -0.12 -0.48
CA GLN A 295 -13.89 1.23 -1.03
C GLN A 295 -13.24 1.18 -2.42
N GLN A 296 -12.22 0.34 -2.60
CA GLN A 296 -11.45 0.23 -3.83
C GLN A 296 -12.32 -0.22 -5.01
N VAL A 297 -13.23 -1.18 -4.82
CA VAL A 297 -14.11 -1.68 -5.89
C VAL A 297 -15.12 -0.65 -6.40
N GLN A 298 -15.26 0.51 -5.75
CA GLN A 298 -16.07 1.63 -6.23
C GLN A 298 -15.31 2.52 -7.24
N ARG A 299 -14.01 2.31 -7.41
CA ARG A 299 -13.14 3.05 -8.33
C ARG A 299 -12.45 2.08 -9.28
N TRP A 300 -12.59 2.30 -10.58
CA TRP A 300 -11.89 1.49 -11.59
C TRP A 300 -11.08 2.38 -12.53
N GLY A 301 -9.99 1.83 -13.04
CA GLY A 301 -9.01 2.56 -13.83
C GLY A 301 -7.65 2.60 -13.15
N ARG A 302 -6.71 3.30 -13.79
CA ARG A 302 -5.34 3.44 -13.31
C ARG A 302 -5.26 4.43 -12.16
N GLU A 303 -4.42 4.11 -11.18
CA GLU A 303 -4.08 5.01 -10.09
C GLU A 303 -2.76 5.71 -10.39
N ALA A 304 -2.81 6.80 -11.16
CA ALA A 304 -1.61 7.48 -11.66
C ALA A 304 -0.60 7.80 -10.55
N LEU A 305 -1.05 8.38 -9.43
CA LEU A 305 -0.16 8.70 -8.30
C LEU A 305 0.51 7.46 -7.70
N PHE A 306 -0.20 6.33 -7.62
CA PHE A 306 0.39 5.08 -7.14
C PHE A 306 1.41 4.53 -8.15
N GLU A 307 1.03 4.43 -9.43
CA GLU A 307 1.90 3.91 -10.50
C GLU A 307 3.19 4.75 -10.66
N GLU A 308 3.09 6.07 -10.55
CA GLU A 308 4.22 7.00 -10.59
C GLU A 308 5.13 6.87 -9.36
N SER A 309 4.54 6.77 -8.17
CA SER A 309 5.29 6.58 -6.91
C SER A 309 5.99 5.22 -6.87
N LEU A 310 5.32 4.18 -7.34
CA LEU A 310 5.86 2.83 -7.50
C LEU A 310 7.03 2.81 -8.49
N THR A 311 6.91 3.54 -9.60
CA THR A 311 8.01 3.67 -10.58
C THR A 311 9.21 4.38 -9.98
N ALA A 312 8.98 5.48 -9.24
CA ALA A 312 10.04 6.23 -8.57
C ALA A 312 10.80 5.34 -7.57
N ILE A 313 10.09 4.67 -6.66
CA ILE A 313 10.75 3.80 -5.67
C ILE A 313 11.35 2.55 -6.30
N GLY A 314 10.73 1.98 -7.35
CA GLY A 314 11.29 0.84 -8.08
C GLY A 314 12.64 1.17 -8.72
N ASN A 315 12.81 2.38 -9.28
CA ASN A 315 14.10 2.84 -9.80
C ASN A 315 15.14 3.03 -8.69
N THR A 316 14.72 3.51 -7.52
CA THR A 316 15.56 3.64 -6.33
C THR A 316 16.06 2.28 -5.83
N ILE A 317 15.16 1.30 -5.66
CA ILE A 317 15.48 -0.06 -5.19
C ILE A 317 16.49 -0.74 -6.14
N LYS A 318 16.35 -0.54 -7.46
CA LYS A 318 17.28 -1.13 -8.46
C LYS A 318 18.73 -0.68 -8.28
N LEU A 319 19.01 0.45 -7.63
CA LEU A 319 20.38 0.89 -7.36
C LEU A 319 21.09 0.06 -6.28
N GLY A 320 20.32 -0.64 -5.44
CA GLY A 320 20.84 -1.52 -4.38
C GLY A 320 21.02 -2.97 -4.81
N LYS A 321 20.71 -3.31 -6.06
CA LYS A 321 20.69 -4.68 -6.59
C LYS A 321 21.78 -4.95 -7.62
#